data_AF-A0AAN8JAG3-F1
#
_entry.id   AF-A0AAN8JAG3-F1
#
_cell.length_a   1.000
_cell.length_b   1.000
_cell.length_c   1.000
_cell.angle_alpha   90.00
_cell.angle_beta   90.00
_cell.angle_gamma   90.00
#
_symmetry.space_group_name_H-M   'P 1'
#
loop_
_entity.id
_entity.type
_entity.pdbx_description
1 polymer ?
#
loop_
_entity_poly.entity_id
_entity_poly.type
_entity_poly.pdbx_seq_one_letter_code
_entity_poly.pdbx_strand_id
1 'polypeptide(L)'
;MKSAVLGICLTLLIVVVCSNALRIRPPSSTYCRRPICKTDCPNGQQRNPRGCLTCRCKLGIIRPPKPVCGPLCRMYCPNGNVKDSNGCPICKCKPRRCPRIKCARRCPFGRYVRNSKGCRTCRCRGRFSSRN
;
A
#
# COMPACT_ATOMS: atom_id res chain seq x y z
N MET A 1 10.45 -58.83 12.27
CA MET A 1 11.66 -58.01 12.12
C MET A 1 11.54 -56.82 11.14
N LYS A 2 10.51 -56.73 10.28
CA LYS A 2 10.36 -55.61 9.31
C LYS A 2 9.76 -54.33 9.93
N SER A 3 8.93 -54.47 10.96
CA SER A 3 8.22 -53.33 11.60
C SER A 3 9.13 -52.42 12.42
N ALA A 4 10.22 -52.96 13.00
CA ALA A 4 11.18 -52.18 13.78
C ALA A 4 12.04 -51.25 12.90
N VAL A 5 12.40 -51.71 11.69
CA VAL A 5 13.24 -50.93 10.74
C VAL A 5 12.47 -49.73 10.19
N LEU A 6 11.16 -49.86 9.98
CA LEU A 6 10.31 -48.78 9.49
C LEU A 6 10.14 -47.66 10.53
N GLY A 7 10.04 -48.01 11.83
CA GLY A 7 9.98 -47.06 12.93
C GLY A 7 11.27 -46.26 13.10
N ILE A 8 12.43 -46.92 13.01
CA ILE A 8 13.75 -46.26 13.11
C ILE A 8 13.97 -45.28 11.95
N CYS A 9 13.56 -45.65 10.73
CA CYS A 9 13.68 -44.81 9.54
C CYS A 9 12.80 -43.53 9.64
N LEU A 10 11.58 -43.67 10.16
CA LEU A 10 10.67 -42.54 10.39
C LEU A 10 11.20 -41.58 11.46
N THR A 11 11.77 -42.11 12.55
CA THR A 11 12.39 -41.27 13.58
C THR A 11 13.62 -40.51 13.09
N LEU A 12 14.47 -41.15 12.26
CA LEU A 12 15.64 -40.50 11.67
C LEU A 12 15.25 -39.41 10.66
N LEU A 13 14.22 -39.64 9.84
CA LEU A 13 13.66 -38.63 8.95
C LEU A 13 13.13 -37.42 9.71
N ILE A 14 12.41 -37.64 10.82
CA ILE A 14 11.90 -36.55 11.68
C ILE A 14 13.08 -35.76 12.29
N VAL A 15 14.12 -36.43 12.79
CA VAL A 15 15.30 -35.76 13.38
C VAL A 15 16.08 -34.96 12.32
N VAL A 16 16.23 -35.46 11.10
CA VAL A 16 16.89 -34.74 9.99
C VAL A 16 16.03 -33.54 9.52
N VAL A 17 14.72 -33.69 9.44
CA VAL A 17 13.79 -32.60 9.11
C VAL A 17 13.80 -31.52 10.21
N CYS A 18 13.77 -31.90 11.49
CA CYS A 18 13.85 -30.98 12.62
C CYS A 18 15.23 -30.27 12.70
N SER A 19 16.33 -30.98 12.48
CA SER A 19 17.68 -30.40 12.50
C SER A 19 17.89 -29.37 11.37
N ASN A 20 17.24 -29.56 10.22
CA ASN A 20 17.26 -28.61 9.11
C ASN A 20 16.24 -27.47 9.27
N ALA A 21 15.12 -27.69 9.97
CA ALA A 21 14.13 -26.65 10.25
C ALA A 21 14.63 -25.57 11.24
N LEU A 22 15.56 -25.90 12.15
CA LEU A 22 16.17 -24.93 13.07
C LEU A 22 17.18 -23.97 12.42
N ARG A 23 17.51 -24.12 11.13
CA ARG A 23 18.40 -23.19 10.40
C ARG A 23 17.69 -22.07 9.67
N ILE A 24 16.36 -22.00 9.70
CA ILE A 24 15.64 -20.82 9.24
C ILE A 24 15.62 -19.81 10.39
N ARG A 25 16.75 -19.15 10.64
CA ARG A 25 16.73 -17.89 11.38
C ARG A 25 15.76 -16.97 10.63
N PRO A 26 14.69 -16.47 11.25
CA PRO A 26 13.85 -15.47 10.60
C PRO A 26 14.75 -14.29 10.18
N PRO A 27 14.52 -13.70 9.00
CA PRO A 27 15.30 -12.53 8.59
C PRO A 27 15.18 -11.48 9.69
N SER A 28 16.34 -11.04 10.17
CA SER A 28 16.54 -10.02 11.21
C SER A 28 15.62 -8.81 10.99
N SER A 29 14.40 -8.90 11.50
CA SER A 29 13.43 -7.81 11.51
C SER A 29 13.13 -7.49 12.96
N THR A 30 13.77 -6.41 13.41
CA THR A 30 13.32 -5.51 14.48
C THR A 30 13.51 -5.96 15.94
N TYR A 31 14.64 -6.58 16.30
CA TYR A 31 15.09 -6.47 17.70
C TYR A 31 15.93 -5.21 17.89
N CYS A 32 15.30 -4.15 18.39
CA CYS A 32 15.98 -2.92 18.77
C CYS A 32 16.00 -2.80 20.28
N ARG A 33 17.19 -2.78 20.89
CA ARG A 33 17.33 -2.39 22.29
C ARG A 33 17.13 -0.88 22.39
N ARG A 34 16.24 -0.43 23.28
CA ARG A 34 16.01 1.01 23.52
C ARG A 34 17.28 1.61 24.13
N PRO A 35 17.90 2.63 23.50
CA PRO A 35 19.10 3.25 24.06
C PRO A 35 18.76 4.10 25.29
N ILE A 36 19.64 4.10 26.28
CA ILE A 36 19.57 5.03 27.41
C ILE A 36 20.27 6.31 26.95
N CYS A 37 19.53 7.40 26.82
CA CYS A 37 20.05 8.68 26.34
C CYS A 37 20.03 9.72 27.45
N LYS A 38 21.02 10.62 27.45
CA LYS A 38 21.12 11.70 28.44
C LYS A 38 20.19 12.88 28.14
N THR A 39 19.76 13.02 26.89
CA THR A 39 18.97 14.14 26.41
C THR A 39 17.56 13.69 26.04
N ASP A 40 16.57 14.48 26.46
CA ASP A 40 15.23 14.39 25.90
C ASP A 40 15.14 15.22 24.62
N CYS A 41 14.46 14.69 23.61
CA CYS A 41 14.38 15.31 22.29
C CYS A 41 12.95 15.77 22.03
N PRO A 42 12.66 17.08 21.91
CA PRO A 42 11.30 17.60 21.75
C PRO A 42 10.60 17.09 20.48
N ASN A 43 11.36 16.81 19.41
CA ASN A 43 10.87 16.24 18.15
C ASN A 43 11.11 14.72 18.03
N GLY A 44 11.51 14.08 19.13
CA GLY A 44 11.86 12.67 19.20
C GLY A 44 13.25 12.33 18.65
N GLN A 45 13.60 11.05 18.75
CA GLN A 45 14.90 10.49 18.38
C GLN A 45 14.97 10.02 16.92
N GLN A 46 16.13 10.17 16.28
CA GLN A 46 16.41 9.64 14.95
C GLN A 46 16.50 8.10 14.99
N ARG A 47 16.17 7.46 13.87
CA ARG A 47 16.35 6.01 13.67
C ARG A 47 17.54 5.77 12.75
N ASN A 48 18.29 4.70 13.01
CA ASN A 48 19.31 4.21 12.09
C ASN A 48 18.68 3.47 10.88
N PRO A 49 19.45 3.05 9.87
CA PRO A 49 18.93 2.33 8.70
C PRO A 49 18.23 0.99 9.03
N ARG A 50 18.52 0.40 10.19
CA ARG A 50 17.85 -0.80 10.71
C ARG A 50 16.56 -0.48 11.47
N GLY A 51 16.17 0.79 11.54
CA GLY A 51 14.96 1.26 12.22
C GLY A 51 15.08 1.43 13.74
N CYS A 52 16.26 1.24 14.35
CA CYS A 52 16.44 1.39 15.79
C CYS A 52 16.66 2.83 16.21
N LEU A 53 16.10 3.21 17.37
CA LEU A 53 16.30 4.55 17.95
C LEU A 53 17.78 4.79 18.24
N THR A 54 18.21 6.03 18.03
CA THR A 54 19.56 6.52 18.32
C THR A 54 19.45 7.70 19.30
N CYS A 55 20.51 8.02 20.04
CA CYS A 55 20.52 9.21 20.91
C CYS A 55 20.72 10.53 20.15
N ARG A 56 20.46 10.57 18.83
CA ARG A 56 20.46 11.79 18.03
C ARG A 56 19.04 12.33 17.94
N CYS A 57 18.82 13.61 18.20
CA CYS A 57 17.49 14.21 18.05
C CYS A 57 17.12 14.39 16.59
N LYS A 58 15.86 14.14 16.24
CA LYS A 58 15.33 14.55 14.94
C LYS A 58 15.43 16.07 14.85
N LEU A 59 16.01 16.56 13.77
CA LEU A 59 15.91 17.97 13.43
C LEU A 59 14.41 18.27 13.33
N GLY A 60 13.97 19.29 14.06
CA GLY A 60 12.60 19.78 13.96
C GLY A 60 12.41 20.32 12.56
N ILE A 61 11.91 19.48 11.65
CA ILE A 61 11.38 19.99 10.39
C ILE A 61 10.17 20.80 10.82
N ILE A 62 10.28 22.13 10.76
CA ILE A 62 9.13 23.03 10.85
C ILE A 62 8.21 22.54 9.74
N ARG A 63 7.17 21.78 10.09
CA ARG A 63 6.16 21.42 9.10
C ARG A 63 5.57 22.75 8.66
N PRO A 64 5.49 23.02 7.35
CA PRO A 64 4.82 24.23 6.91
C PRO A 64 3.44 24.26 7.58
N PRO A 65 3.03 25.43 8.12
CA PRO A 65 1.73 25.54 8.76
C PRO A 65 0.67 25.01 7.80
N LYS A 66 -0.26 24.21 8.33
CA LYS A 66 -1.39 23.74 7.50
C LYS A 66 -2.11 24.97 6.93
N PRO A 67 -2.48 24.96 5.64
CA PRO A 67 -3.18 26.08 5.05
C PRO A 67 -4.52 26.29 5.78
N VAL A 68 -4.79 27.54 6.14
CA VAL A 68 -6.09 27.96 6.68
C VAL A 68 -7.04 28.10 5.50
N CYS A 69 -8.09 27.30 5.47
CA CYS A 69 -9.06 27.27 4.38
C CYS A 69 -10.40 27.86 4.81
N GLY A 70 -11.07 28.54 3.89
CA GLY A 70 -12.42 29.09 4.09
C GLY A 70 -13.53 28.03 4.06
N PRO A 71 -14.79 28.46 4.20
CA PRO A 71 -15.94 27.56 4.14
C PRO A 71 -16.03 26.87 2.77
N LEU A 72 -16.36 25.58 2.80
CA LEU A 72 -16.56 24.76 1.61
C LEU A 72 -18.06 24.61 1.32
N CYS A 73 -18.44 24.56 0.04
CA CYS A 73 -19.82 24.32 -0.33
C CYS A 73 -20.35 22.96 0.17
N ARG A 74 -21.68 22.84 0.32
CA ARG A 74 -22.33 21.62 0.85
C ARG A 74 -22.37 20.43 -0.12
N MET A 75 -21.80 20.57 -1.32
CA MET A 75 -21.81 19.54 -2.34
C MET A 75 -20.95 18.33 -1.92
N TYR A 76 -21.54 17.13 -1.98
CA TYR A 76 -20.81 15.89 -1.75
C TYR A 76 -20.04 15.43 -3.01
N CYS A 77 -18.72 15.35 -2.89
CA CYS A 77 -17.86 14.81 -3.94
C CYS A 77 -17.32 13.42 -3.54
N PRO A 78 -17.75 12.33 -4.19
CA PRO A 78 -17.36 10.97 -3.79
C PRO A 78 -15.87 10.66 -3.97
N ASN A 79 -15.17 11.42 -4.82
CA ASN A 79 -13.71 11.29 -5.01
C ASN A 79 -12.93 12.45 -4.36
N GLY A 80 -13.60 13.24 -3.51
CA GLY A 80 -13.07 14.45 -2.91
C GLY A 80 -13.08 15.67 -3.82
N ASN A 81 -12.77 16.83 -3.23
CA ASN A 81 -12.70 18.12 -3.91
C ASN A 81 -11.34 18.36 -4.56
N VAL A 82 -11.33 19.14 -5.63
CA VAL A 82 -10.14 19.74 -6.23
C VAL A 82 -9.55 20.73 -5.22
N LYS A 83 -8.22 20.90 -5.25
CA LYS A 83 -7.52 21.86 -4.39
C LYS A 83 -6.97 23.01 -5.22
N ASP A 84 -6.91 24.20 -4.64
CA ASP A 84 -6.21 25.36 -5.20
C ASP A 84 -4.68 25.26 -5.01
N SER A 85 -3.95 26.31 -5.40
CA SER A 85 -2.49 26.42 -5.24
C SER A 85 -2.02 26.42 -3.79
N ASN A 86 -2.89 26.81 -2.86
CA ASN A 86 -2.61 26.83 -1.42
C ASN A 86 -2.96 25.49 -0.76
N GLY A 87 -3.52 24.54 -1.52
CA GLY A 87 -3.91 23.22 -1.02
C GLY A 87 -5.30 23.18 -0.37
N CYS A 88 -6.09 24.26 -0.49
CA CYS A 88 -7.44 24.35 0.03
C CYS A 88 -8.48 23.76 -0.93
N PRO A 89 -9.47 23.02 -0.41
CA PRO A 89 -10.51 22.45 -1.25
C PRO A 89 -11.39 23.55 -1.85
N ILE A 90 -11.67 23.46 -3.14
CA ILE A 90 -12.61 24.35 -3.84
C ILE A 90 -13.92 23.60 -4.12
N CYS A 91 -14.98 24.34 -4.45
CA CYS A 91 -16.29 23.77 -4.81
C CYS A 91 -16.28 23.11 -6.20
N LYS A 92 -15.43 22.10 -6.39
CA LYS A 92 -15.29 21.34 -7.64
C LYS A 92 -14.87 19.92 -7.32
N CYS A 93 -15.62 18.94 -7.82
CA CYS A 93 -15.29 17.53 -7.61
C CYS A 93 -14.10 17.08 -8.45
N LYS A 94 -13.25 16.23 -7.86
CA LYS A 94 -12.25 15.48 -8.61
C LYS A 94 -12.95 14.56 -9.63
N PRO A 95 -12.36 14.37 -10.83
CA PRO A 95 -12.92 13.48 -11.83
C PRO A 95 -12.98 12.05 -11.29
N ARG A 96 -14.00 11.30 -11.75
CA ARG A 96 -14.13 9.88 -11.42
C ARG A 96 -12.89 9.13 -11.91
N ARG A 97 -12.30 8.32 -11.05
CA ARG A 97 -11.21 7.42 -11.44
C ARG A 97 -11.81 6.13 -11.97
N CYS A 98 -11.49 5.81 -13.22
CA CYS A 98 -11.79 4.51 -13.79
C CYS A 98 -10.60 3.57 -13.61
N PRO A 99 -10.83 2.27 -13.36
CA PRO A 99 -9.76 1.29 -13.33
C PRO A 99 -8.97 1.31 -14.64
N ARG A 100 -7.65 1.25 -14.54
CA ARG A 100 -6.77 1.10 -15.71
C ARG A 100 -6.85 -0.35 -16.19
N ILE A 101 -7.80 -0.63 -17.09
CA ILE A 101 -7.97 -1.96 -17.67
C ILE A 101 -7.16 -2.11 -18.97
N LYS A 102 -6.37 -3.18 -19.05
CA LYS A 102 -5.76 -3.67 -20.30
C LYS A 102 -6.65 -4.78 -20.85
N CYS A 103 -7.20 -4.59 -22.04
CA CYS A 103 -8.06 -5.58 -22.68
C CYS A 103 -7.21 -6.51 -23.55
N ALA A 104 -7.57 -7.79 -23.60
CA ALA A 104 -6.88 -8.79 -24.42
C ALA A 104 -6.85 -8.41 -25.92
N ARG A 105 -7.93 -7.77 -26.41
CA ARG A 105 -7.99 -7.18 -27.76
C ARG A 105 -8.36 -5.70 -27.70
N ARG A 106 -7.84 -4.94 -28.68
CA ARG A 106 -8.32 -3.58 -28.95
C ARG A 106 -9.61 -3.64 -29.75
N CYS A 107 -10.52 -2.72 -29.44
CA CYS A 107 -11.75 -2.57 -30.23
C CYS A 107 -11.46 -1.80 -31.53
N PRO A 108 -12.12 -2.15 -32.65
CA PRO A 108 -12.04 -1.37 -33.88
C PRO A 108 -12.37 0.11 -33.63
N PHE A 109 -11.55 1.01 -34.16
CA PHE A 109 -11.67 2.47 -33.98
C PHE A 109 -11.71 2.94 -32.52
N GLY A 110 -11.25 2.12 -31.56
CA GLY A 110 -11.24 2.47 -30.14
C GLY A 110 -12.64 2.60 -29.50
N ARG A 111 -13.68 2.00 -30.08
CA ARG A 111 -15.06 2.13 -29.57
C ARG A 111 -15.39 1.08 -28.50
N TYR A 112 -15.32 1.50 -27.23
CA TYR A 112 -15.62 0.66 -26.06
C TYR A 112 -16.99 0.98 -25.44
N VAL A 113 -17.64 -0.04 -24.88
CA VAL A 113 -18.82 0.13 -24.04
C VAL A 113 -18.40 0.69 -22.67
N ARG A 114 -19.20 1.59 -22.11
CA ARG A 114 -19.02 2.13 -20.76
C ARG A 114 -20.05 1.50 -19.81
N ASN A 115 -19.68 1.30 -18.55
CA ASN A 115 -20.60 0.83 -17.51
C ASN A 115 -21.44 1.99 -16.93
N SER A 116 -22.32 1.70 -15.97
CA SER A 116 -23.18 2.70 -15.28
C SER A 116 -22.39 3.80 -14.56
N LYS A 117 -21.11 3.56 -14.26
CA LYS A 117 -20.19 4.53 -13.64
C LYS A 117 -19.41 5.35 -14.69
N GLY A 118 -19.70 5.15 -15.97
CA GLY A 118 -19.03 5.81 -17.09
C GLY A 118 -17.65 5.24 -17.42
N CYS A 119 -17.23 4.13 -16.81
CA CYS A 119 -15.90 3.56 -17.03
C CYS A 119 -15.86 2.62 -18.22
N ARG A 120 -14.75 2.69 -18.96
CA ARG A 120 -14.47 1.79 -20.09
C ARG A 120 -14.55 0.34 -19.62
N THR A 121 -15.17 -0.51 -20.42
CA THR A 121 -15.14 -1.97 -20.28
C THR A 121 -14.35 -2.59 -21.44
N CYS A 122 -14.05 -3.89 -21.38
CA CYS A 122 -13.41 -4.59 -22.50
C CYS A 122 -14.40 -5.08 -23.58
N ARG A 123 -15.67 -4.66 -23.51
CA ARG A 123 -16.67 -4.94 -24.54
C ARG A 123 -16.63 -3.87 -25.63
N CYS A 124 -16.59 -4.30 -26.89
CA CYS A 124 -16.61 -3.40 -28.04
C CYS A 124 -18.04 -2.96 -28.39
N ARG A 125 -18.19 -1.73 -28.88
CA ARG A 125 -19.47 -1.30 -29.47
C ARG A 125 -19.61 -1.91 -30.86
N GLY A 126 -20.80 -2.44 -31.17
CA GLY A 126 -21.14 -2.90 -32.51
C GLY A 126 -21.24 -1.73 -33.50
N ARG A 127 -21.21 -2.03 -34.81
CA ARG A 127 -21.32 -1.02 -35.87
C ARG A 127 -22.70 -0.34 -35.93
N PHE A 128 -23.72 -0.93 -35.31
CA PHE A 128 -25.12 -0.45 -35.33
C PHE A 128 -25.66 -0.03 -33.95
N SER A 129 -24.81 0.25 -32.96
CA SER A 129 -25.30 0.84 -31.69
C SER A 129 -25.59 2.33 -31.87
N SER A 130 -26.68 2.65 -32.58
CA SER A 130 -27.31 3.96 -32.56
C SER A 130 -27.78 4.27 -31.14
N ARG A 131 -27.51 5.49 -30.68
CA ARG A 131 -28.13 6.03 -29.47
C ARG A 131 -29.61 6.27 -29.83
N ASN A 132 -30.52 5.64 -29.09
CA ASN A 132 -31.86 6.19 -28.91
C ASN A 132 -31.76 7.29 -27.85
#